data_AF-A0A521XYI8-F1
#
_entry.id   AF-A0A521XYI8-F1
#
_cell.length_a   1.000
_cell.length_b   1.000
_cell.length_c   1.000
_cell.angle_alpha   90.00
_cell.angle_beta   90.00
_cell.angle_gamma   90.00
#
_symmetry.space_group_name_H-M   'P 1'
#
loop_
_entity.id
_entity.type
_entity.pdbx_description
1 polymer ?
#
loop_
_entity_poly.entity_id
_entity_poly.type
_entity_poly.pdbx_seq_one_letter_code
_entity_poly.pdbx_strand_id
1 'polypeptide(L)' 'MVDVSAKETTVREATARSRVFLAPETLALIVEGRAPKGDVLATARVAGIMAAKRTHELIPLCHPLPITAVRV' A
#
# COMPACT_ATOMS: atom_id res chain seq x y z
N MET A 1 -5.45 7.35 19.72
CA MET A 1 -4.77 6.08 20.00
C MET A 1 -5.47 5.46 21.21
N VAL A 2 -5.95 4.23 21.08
CA VAL A 2 -6.60 3.52 22.19
C VAL A 2 -5.54 2.70 22.92
N ASP A 3 -5.57 2.63 24.26
CA ASP A 3 -4.66 1.74 24.98
C ASP A 3 -4.93 0.28 24.60
N VAL A 4 -3.88 -0.42 24.21
CA VAL A 4 -3.91 -1.84 23.80
C VAL A 4 -2.94 -2.70 24.61
N SER A 5 -2.36 -2.17 25.68
CA SER A 5 -1.31 -2.84 26.48
C SER A 5 -1.79 -4.15 27.11
N ALA A 6 -3.07 -4.25 27.43
CA ALA A 6 -3.69 -5.47 27.98
C ALA A 6 -4.03 -6.53 26.91
N LYS A 7 -3.85 -6.24 25.62
CA LYS A 7 -4.15 -7.19 24.54
C LYS A 7 -2.96 -8.13 24.32
N GLU A 8 -3.25 -9.42 24.21
CA GLU A 8 -2.24 -10.42 23.85
C GLU A 8 -1.69 -10.21 22.43
N THR A 9 -0.41 -10.54 22.25
CA THR A 9 0.23 -10.53 20.94
C THR A 9 -0.20 -11.76 20.16
N THR A 10 -0.72 -11.54 18.95
CA THR A 10 -1.16 -12.59 18.04
C THR A 10 -0.67 -12.29 16.62
N VAL A 11 -0.67 -13.31 15.76
CA VAL A 11 -0.49 -13.09 14.32
C VAL A 11 -1.73 -12.38 13.78
N ARG A 12 -1.51 -11.30 13.03
CA ARG A 12 -2.57 -10.47 12.46
C ARG A 12 -2.34 -10.30 10.97
N GLU A 13 -3.40 -10.46 10.19
CA GLU A 13 -3.39 -10.30 8.73
C GLU A 13 -4.61 -9.47 8.29
N ALA A 14 -4.43 -8.69 7.22
CA ALA A 14 -5.50 -7.97 6.57
C ALA A 14 -5.25 -7.91 5.05
N THR A 15 -6.33 -7.95 4.26
CA THR A 15 -6.29 -7.78 2.81
C THR A 15 -7.20 -6.63 2.40
N ALA A 16 -6.74 -5.79 1.48
CA ALA A 16 -7.51 -4.69 0.90
C ALA A 16 -7.40 -4.70 -0.63
N ARG A 17 -8.36 -4.05 -1.30
CA ARG A 17 -8.38 -3.91 -2.77
C ARG A 17 -8.80 -2.49 -3.14
N SER A 18 -8.21 -1.96 -4.20
CA SER A 18 -8.65 -0.73 -4.86
C SER A 18 -8.68 -0.93 -6.39
N ARG A 19 -9.27 0.04 -7.10
CA ARG A 19 -9.27 0.10 -8.56
C ARG A 19 -9.02 1.54 -9.00
N VAL A 20 -8.33 1.67 -10.13
CA VAL A 20 -8.12 2.95 -10.81
C VAL A 20 -8.71 2.82 -12.21
N PHE A 21 -9.65 3.70 -12.54
CA PHE A 21 -10.21 3.78 -13.89
C PHE A 21 -9.34 4.69 -14.73
N LEU A 22 -9.03 4.25 -15.95
CA LEU A 22 -8.12 4.93 -16.86
C LEU A 22 -8.79 5.07 -18.22
N ALA A 23 -8.36 6.07 -18.99
CA ALA A 23 -8.68 6.12 -20.40
C ALA A 23 -8.00 4.93 -21.14
N PRO A 24 -8.61 4.37 -22.19
CA PRO A 24 -8.07 3.21 -22.92
C PRO A 24 -6.62 3.41 -23.39
N GLU A 25 -6.30 4.60 -23.89
CA GLU A 25 -4.96 4.98 -24.35
C GLU A 25 -3.93 4.98 -23.22
N THR A 26 -4.33 5.34 -22.00
CA THR A 26 -3.43 5.33 -20.83
C THR A 26 -3.14 3.90 -20.40
N LEU A 27 -4.17 3.04 -20.42
CA LEU A 27 -4.00 1.61 -20.10
C LEU A 27 -3.06 0.95 -21.12
N ALA A 28 -3.22 1.24 -22.41
CA ALA A 28 -2.35 0.71 -23.46
C ALA A 28 -0.86 1.07 -23.20
N LEU A 29 -0.58 2.34 -22.90
CA LEU A 29 0.78 2.78 -22.57
C LEU A 29 1.40 2.04 -21.37
N ILE A 30 0.59 1.77 -20.35
CA ILE A 30 1.04 1.04 -19.16
C ILE A 30 1.35 -0.42 -19.50
N VAL A 31 0.43 -1.09 -20.21
CA VAL A 31 0.57 -2.51 -20.59
C VAL A 31 1.75 -2.71 -21.53
N GLU A 32 1.99 -1.79 -22.45
CA GLU A 32 3.13 -1.81 -23.38
C GLU A 32 4.46 -1.40 -22.73
N GLY A 33 4.46 -0.92 -21.49
CA GLY A 33 5.68 -0.44 -20.81
C GLY A 33 6.26 0.85 -21.41
N ARG A 34 5.42 1.65 -22.09
CA ARG A 34 5.83 2.87 -22.81
C ARG A 34 5.49 4.16 -22.08
N ALA A 35 5.12 4.06 -20.80
CA ALA A 35 4.84 5.24 -20.00
C ALA A 35 6.11 6.12 -19.87
N PRO A 36 6.01 7.44 -20.08
CA PRO A 36 7.18 8.32 -20.16
C PRO A 36 7.94 8.46 -18.84
N LYS A 37 7.33 8.08 -17.71
CA LYS A 37 7.92 8.13 -16.37
C LYS A 37 8.48 6.78 -15.90
N GLY A 38 8.57 5.79 -16.78
CA GLY A 38 9.03 4.43 -16.48
C GLY A 38 7.90 3.48 -16.10
N ASP A 39 8.26 2.35 -15.48
CA ASP A 39 7.32 1.28 -15.14
C ASP A 39 6.34 1.70 -14.05
N VAL A 40 5.07 1.87 -14.45
CA VAL A 40 3.98 2.33 -13.59
C VAL A 40 3.63 1.29 -12.52
N LEU A 41 3.61 0.00 -12.86
CA LEU A 41 3.19 -1.06 -11.93
C LEU A 41 4.28 -1.37 -10.91
N ALA A 42 5.54 -1.41 -11.32
CA ALA A 42 6.66 -1.58 -10.40
C ALA A 42 6.75 -0.40 -9.42
N THR A 43 6.61 0.83 -9.93
CA THR A 43 6.61 2.04 -9.10
C THR A 43 5.45 2.04 -8.10
N ALA A 44 4.24 1.70 -8.55
CA ALA A 44 3.06 1.61 -7.69
C ALA A 44 3.22 0.57 -6.57
N ARG A 45 3.88 -0.56 -6.86
CA ARG A 45 4.15 -1.62 -5.87
C ARG A 45 5.07 -1.13 -4.75
N VAL A 46 6.17 -0.47 -5.11
CA VAL A 46 7.11 0.11 -4.13
C VAL A 46 6.42 1.18 -3.30
N ALA A 47 5.67 2.08 -3.95
CA ALA A 47 4.92 3.13 -3.27
C ALA A 47 3.90 2.55 -2.27
N GLY A 48 3.16 1.50 -2.65
CA GLY A 48 2.21 0.83 -1.77
C GLY A 48 2.87 0.17 -0.55
N ILE A 49 4.01 -0.49 -0.75
CA ILE A 49 4.79 -1.09 0.36
C ILE A 49 5.31 -0.02 1.32
N MET A 50 5.77 1.13 0.79
CA MET A 50 6.19 2.26 1.61
C MET A 50 5.01 2.87 2.36
N ALA A 51 3.87 3.05 1.71
CA ALA A 51 2.65 3.60 2.32
C ALA A 51 2.15 2.73 3.49
N ALA A 52 2.16 1.40 3.34
CA ALA A 52 1.79 0.48 4.42
C ALA A 52 2.65 0.70 5.68
N LYS A 53 3.96 0.84 5.52
CA LYS A 53 4.89 1.10 6.65
C LYS A 53 4.70 2.48 7.28
N ARG A 54 4.30 3.47 6.50
CA ARG A 54 4.06 4.85 6.95
C ARG A 54 2.62 5.14 7.36
N THR A 55 1.76 4.10 7.49
CA THR A 55 0.33 4.30 7.79
C THR A 55 0.10 5.07 9.09
N HIS A 56 0.93 4.84 10.11
CA HIS A 56 0.85 5.54 11.39
C HIS A 56 1.24 7.03 11.33
N GLU A 57 2.01 7.45 10.32
CA GLU A 57 2.32 8.87 10.06
C GLU A 57 1.14 9.57 9.37
N LEU A 58 0.33 8.82 8.63
CA LEU A 58 -0.75 9.36 7.79
C LEU A 58 -2.11 9.37 8.51
N ILE A 59 -2.37 8.40 9.39
CA ILE A 59 -3.67 8.23 10.07
C ILE A 59 -3.53 8.64 11.55
N PRO A 60 -4.18 9.74 12.00
CA PRO A 60 -3.92 10.35 13.32
C PRO A 60 -4.05 9.44 14.56
N LEU A 61 -4.86 8.39 14.49
CA LEU A 61 -5.13 7.50 15.62
C LEU A 61 -4.59 6.07 15.41
N CYS A 62 -3.82 5.83 14.34
CA CYS A 62 -3.16 4.55 14.11
C CYS A 62 -1.97 4.35 15.04
N HIS A 63 -1.86 3.15 15.60
CA HIS A 63 -0.67 2.75 16.34
C HIS A 63 0.51 2.51 15.37
N PRO A 64 1.74 2.92 15.74
CA PRO A 64 2.93 2.44 15.04
C PRO A 64 3.10 0.95 15.35
N LEU A 65 3.14 0.11 14.30
CA LEU A 65 3.26 -1.34 14.42
C LEU A 65 4.50 -1.84 13.66
N PRO A 66 5.23 -2.84 14.21
CA PRO A 66 6.32 -3.50 13.49
C PRO A 66 5.74 -4.41 12.41
N ILE A 67 5.63 -3.89 11.19
CA ILE A 67 5.12 -4.65 10.05
C ILE A 67 6.11 -5.75 9.66
N THR A 68 5.69 -7.00 9.72
CA THR A 68 6.51 -8.19 9.40
C THR A 68 6.49 -8.53 7.92
N ALA A 69 5.39 -8.27 7.21
CA ALA A 69 5.25 -8.51 5.77
C ALA A 69 4.26 -7.54 5.12
N VAL A 70 4.54 -7.14 3.88
CA VAL A 70 3.60 -6.41 3.01
C VAL A 70 3.67 -6.99 1.61
N ARG A 71 2.52 -7.25 1.00
CA ARG A 71 2.39 -7.63 -0.41
C ARG A 71 1.40 -6.68 -1.09
N VAL A 72 1.86 -6.07 -2.18
CA VAL A 72 1.09 -5.24 -3.12
C VAL A 72 1.28 -5.89 -4.48
#